data_AF-A0A497HWX1-F1
#
_entry.id   AF-A0A497HWX1-F1
#
_cell.length_a   1.000
_cell.length_b   1.000
_cell.length_c   1.000
_cell.angle_alpha   90.00
_cell.angle_beta   90.00
_cell.angle_gamma   90.00
#
_symmetry.space_group_name_H-M   'P 1'
#
loop_
_entity.id
_entity.type
_entity.pdbx_description
1 polymer ?
#
loop_
_entity_poly.entity_id
_entity_poly.type
_entity_poly.pdbx_seq_one_letter_code
_entity_poly.pdbx_strand_id
1 'polypeptide(L)'
;MKRIIVGILALSLLLGCISEQKQKEEYTINITGLAQGELNLSDLKTMPSEEFNAILVKSTGTTIENSWKGVLLSDVLQKYNVTPDYVTFVAIDGYMSTMELSDLDNAYLCYEMDGKDISQEDGGPIRLVIIDQPGKLWLKFLKEIKLLGKENSIIIKGKTKVTLVLTKEDLDLFDKKTVTTEYKGETKSFEGVPVTALLNRARYEEDAEKIKFTSADEYTIEFDFDEIFSNEDILITKDFRLIMPGYESKYWIKDLRDRSSMKKFLSIFLLFLLLGCTEEWNFYIIDDNVKEYSLSELKNFETDVIYETVVGKEIRKVEWEGVAPNTLGEGDIINYISEDLYLVSVPYNVDVILAYKKEGKNIPKEEGGPLKIAVDPNYGCRCNWLKYLKIVEFIDSKNSLSIYGEVTNILYFSPRDLNIFYSIEDIIENRYNRIGLNKILDKAICKSKAEKITFVTENDRKTFDLHEVKNTDPEIIYEDGFNIPSLNLENIIAIKIE
;
A
#
# COMPACT_ATOMS: atom_id res chain seq x y z
N MET A 1 83.34 31.30 3.41
CA MET A 1 83.29 32.67 3.99
C MET A 1 82.18 33.45 3.33
N LYS A 2 81.27 34.01 4.15
CA LYS A 2 80.28 35.07 3.84
C LYS A 2 80.05 35.40 2.37
N ARG A 3 78.85 35.12 1.84
CA ARG A 3 78.15 36.05 0.94
C ARG A 3 76.64 35.90 1.11
N ILE A 4 76.04 36.96 1.63
CA ILE A 4 74.61 37.14 1.86
C ILE A 4 74.28 38.56 1.35
N ILE A 5 73.04 38.70 0.85
CA ILE A 5 72.24 39.93 0.61
C ILE A 5 72.65 40.75 -0.62
N VAL A 6 71.76 41.29 -1.49
CA VAL A 6 70.30 41.27 -1.68
C VAL A 6 70.03 41.75 -3.12
N GLY A 7 68.92 41.32 -3.73
CA GLY A 7 68.42 41.84 -5.00
C GLY A 7 66.89 41.87 -5.05
N ILE A 8 66.35 42.99 -5.52
CA ILE A 8 64.98 43.51 -5.44
C ILE A 8 64.15 43.16 -6.70
N LEU A 9 62.83 43.01 -6.49
CA LEU A 9 61.64 43.16 -7.37
C LEU A 9 61.66 42.84 -8.89
N ALA A 10 60.70 41.96 -9.22
CA ALA A 10 59.56 42.15 -10.14
C ALA A 10 59.62 41.73 -11.64
N LEU A 11 58.60 40.92 -11.97
CA LEU A 11 57.74 40.93 -13.18
C LEU A 11 58.12 40.07 -14.39
N SER A 12 57.38 38.95 -14.56
CA SER A 12 56.64 38.51 -15.78
C SER A 12 56.36 37.00 -15.69
N LEU A 13 55.10 36.61 -15.44
CA LEU A 13 54.15 36.13 -16.46
C LEU A 13 54.66 34.92 -17.25
N LEU A 14 54.19 33.71 -16.87
CA LEU A 14 53.87 32.55 -17.73
C LEU A 14 53.89 31.26 -16.88
N LEU A 15 52.89 31.08 -16.02
CA LEU A 15 52.47 29.73 -15.61
C LEU A 15 50.97 29.68 -15.81
N GLY A 16 50.58 29.16 -16.97
CA GLY A 16 49.20 28.87 -17.29
C GLY A 16 48.61 28.01 -16.19
N CYS A 17 47.39 28.38 -15.77
CA CYS A 17 46.53 27.54 -14.96
C CYS A 17 46.41 26.17 -15.64
N ILE A 18 47.05 25.15 -15.09
CA ILE A 18 46.61 23.78 -15.30
C ILE A 18 45.33 23.67 -14.48
N SER A 19 44.20 23.84 -15.14
CA SER A 19 42.91 23.43 -14.58
C SER A 19 42.94 21.90 -14.51
N GLU A 20 42.87 21.33 -13.31
CA GLU A 20 42.47 19.93 -13.13
C GLU A 20 41.13 19.73 -13.85
N GLN A 21 41.15 18.99 -14.96
CA GLN A 21 39.93 18.49 -15.57
C GLN A 21 39.34 17.45 -14.62
N LYS A 22 38.40 17.88 -13.78
CA LYS A 22 37.58 16.99 -12.96
C LYS A 22 36.82 16.07 -13.92
N GLN A 23 37.25 14.81 -13.99
CA GLN A 23 36.62 13.77 -14.80
C GLN A 23 35.15 13.67 -14.35
N LYS A 24 34.22 13.93 -15.28
CA LYS A 24 32.79 13.91 -14.98
C LYS A 24 32.39 12.46 -14.70
N GLU A 25 32.10 12.16 -13.44
CA GLU A 25 31.59 10.84 -13.05
C GLU A 25 30.30 10.56 -13.83
N GLU A 26 30.28 9.43 -14.52
CA GLU A 26 29.12 8.97 -15.26
C GLU A 26 28.08 8.38 -14.29
N TYR A 27 26.80 8.57 -14.59
CA TYR A 27 25.74 8.02 -13.77
C TYR A 27 25.58 6.53 -14.02
N THR A 28 25.69 5.74 -12.96
CA THR A 28 25.67 4.27 -13.02
C THR A 28 24.61 3.70 -12.08
N ILE A 29 23.78 2.81 -12.64
CA ILE A 29 22.87 1.93 -11.89
C ILE A 29 23.58 0.63 -11.57
N ASN A 30 23.61 0.26 -10.29
CA ASN A 30 24.14 -1.04 -9.87
C ASN A 30 23.09 -2.13 -10.10
N ILE A 31 23.51 -3.28 -10.61
CA ILE A 31 22.68 -4.48 -10.72
C ILE A 31 23.21 -5.51 -9.72
N THR A 32 22.34 -5.95 -8.82
CA THR A 32 22.71 -6.85 -7.71
C THR A 32 21.71 -8.00 -7.55
N GLY A 33 21.99 -8.94 -6.64
CA GLY A 33 21.16 -10.12 -6.40
C GLY A 33 21.53 -11.28 -7.32
N LEU A 34 20.58 -11.80 -8.10
CA LEU A 34 20.77 -12.95 -9.00
C LEU A 34 21.82 -12.70 -10.10
N ALA A 35 22.10 -11.43 -10.41
CA ALA A 35 23.20 -11.02 -11.26
C ALA A 35 24.00 -9.90 -10.58
N GLN A 36 25.24 -9.71 -11.01
CA GLN A 36 26.09 -8.60 -10.59
C GLN A 36 26.58 -7.85 -11.82
N GLY A 37 26.42 -6.53 -11.81
CA GLY A 37 26.89 -5.69 -12.90
C GLY A 37 26.56 -4.22 -12.70
N GLU A 38 26.86 -3.43 -13.72
CA GLU A 38 26.63 -2.00 -13.75
C GLU A 38 25.99 -1.63 -15.09
N LEU A 39 25.09 -0.66 -15.05
CA LEU A 39 24.46 -0.07 -16.23
C LEU A 39 24.71 1.44 -16.21
N ASN A 40 25.63 1.88 -17.06
CA ASN A 40 25.92 3.30 -17.24
C ASN A 40 24.81 3.98 -18.05
N LEU A 41 24.59 5.27 -17.80
CA LEU A 41 23.61 6.06 -18.55
C LEU A 41 23.94 6.08 -20.05
N SER A 42 25.21 6.16 -20.47
CA SER A 42 25.56 6.06 -21.89
C SER A 42 25.11 4.75 -22.50
N ASP A 43 25.33 3.64 -21.80
CA ASP A 43 25.00 2.30 -22.27
C ASP A 43 23.49 2.14 -22.39
N LEU A 44 22.73 2.59 -21.38
CA LEU A 44 21.27 2.62 -21.42
C LEU A 44 20.76 3.39 -22.64
N LYS A 45 21.35 4.55 -22.96
CA LYS A 45 20.97 5.36 -24.14
C LYS A 45 21.30 4.68 -25.49
N THR A 46 22.14 3.64 -25.50
CA THR A 46 22.43 2.86 -26.72
C THR A 46 21.49 1.66 -26.92
N MET A 47 20.71 1.30 -25.90
CA MET A 47 19.73 0.21 -25.99
C MET A 47 18.49 0.64 -26.80
N PRO A 48 17.69 -0.30 -27.34
CA PRO A 48 16.41 0.02 -27.93
C PRO A 48 15.54 0.81 -26.95
N SER A 49 15.18 2.03 -27.32
CA SER A 49 14.37 2.93 -26.49
C SER A 49 13.06 3.25 -27.17
N GLU A 50 12.03 3.49 -26.38
CA GLU A 50 10.71 3.89 -26.82
C GLU A 50 10.39 5.32 -26.36
N GLU A 51 9.61 6.03 -27.17
CA GLU A 51 9.02 7.33 -26.83
C GLU A 51 7.51 7.17 -26.65
N PHE A 52 6.99 7.59 -25.50
CA PHE A 52 5.58 7.40 -25.15
C PHE A 52 5.08 8.50 -24.21
N ASN A 53 3.77 8.73 -24.19
CA ASN A 53 3.12 9.61 -23.20
C ASN A 53 2.61 8.77 -22.04
N ALA A 54 2.79 9.26 -20.82
CA ALA A 54 2.26 8.61 -19.63
C ALA A 54 1.74 9.63 -18.62
N ILE A 55 0.66 9.28 -17.92
CA ILE A 55 0.01 10.14 -16.94
C ILE A 55 0.47 9.72 -15.54
N LEU A 56 1.23 10.59 -14.88
CA LEU A 56 1.56 10.44 -13.48
C LEU A 56 0.38 10.90 -12.63
N VAL A 57 -0.19 9.98 -11.87
CA VAL A 57 -1.20 10.29 -10.85
C VAL A 57 -0.50 10.44 -9.50
N LYS A 58 -0.48 11.65 -8.94
CA LYS A 58 0.05 11.90 -7.60
C LYS A 58 -0.87 11.30 -6.54
N SER A 59 -0.35 11.06 -5.34
CA SER A 59 -1.15 10.65 -4.17
C SER A 59 -2.27 11.63 -3.83
N THR A 60 -2.13 12.90 -4.24
CA THR A 60 -3.15 13.95 -4.12
C THR A 60 -4.26 13.88 -5.19
N GLY A 61 -4.20 12.92 -6.11
CA GLY A 61 -5.11 12.79 -7.25
C GLY A 61 -4.79 13.72 -8.43
N THR A 62 -3.82 14.63 -8.29
CA THR A 62 -3.37 15.49 -9.40
C THR A 62 -2.72 14.64 -10.49
N THR A 63 -3.21 14.79 -11.72
CA THR A 63 -2.62 14.15 -12.89
C THR A 63 -1.63 15.09 -13.57
N ILE A 64 -0.51 14.54 -14.01
CA ILE A 64 0.49 15.24 -14.82
C ILE A 64 0.79 14.33 -16.00
N GLU A 65 0.53 14.82 -17.21
CA GLU A 65 0.91 14.12 -18.43
C GLU A 65 2.29 14.63 -18.88
N ASN A 66 3.20 13.71 -19.14
CA ASN A 66 4.51 14.01 -19.71
C ASN A 66 4.79 13.02 -20.85
N SER A 67 5.61 13.44 -21.83
CA SER A 67 6.24 12.51 -22.74
C SER A 67 7.53 11.97 -22.13
N TRP A 68 7.81 10.70 -22.35
CA TRP A 68 8.95 9.98 -21.79
C TRP A 68 9.72 9.28 -22.89
N LYS A 69 11.03 9.16 -22.69
CA LYS A 69 11.87 8.26 -23.46
C LYS A 69 12.74 7.42 -22.55
N GLY A 70 12.72 6.12 -22.80
CA GLY A 70 13.40 5.15 -21.96
C GLY A 70 13.50 3.77 -22.58
N VAL A 71 14.15 2.86 -21.85
CA VAL A 71 14.33 1.46 -22.26
C VAL A 71 13.39 0.60 -21.44
N LEU A 72 12.71 -0.34 -22.08
CA LEU A 72 11.85 -1.30 -21.40
C LEU A 72 12.67 -2.16 -20.45
N LEU A 73 12.19 -2.34 -19.21
CA LEU A 73 12.92 -3.07 -18.18
C LEU A 73 13.27 -4.50 -18.62
N SER A 74 12.37 -5.18 -19.32
CA SER A 74 12.60 -6.53 -19.82
C SER A 74 13.82 -6.63 -20.76
N ASP A 75 14.06 -5.60 -21.59
CA ASP A 75 15.24 -5.53 -22.45
C ASP A 75 16.53 -5.27 -21.65
N VAL A 76 16.44 -4.49 -20.58
CA VAL A 76 17.55 -4.32 -19.63
C VAL A 76 17.89 -5.64 -18.95
N LEU A 77 16.88 -6.39 -18.50
CA LEU A 77 17.07 -7.66 -17.80
C LEU A 77 17.64 -8.76 -18.70
N GLN A 78 17.32 -8.77 -19.99
CA GLN A 78 17.89 -9.72 -20.96
C GLN A 78 19.43 -9.71 -20.99
N LYS A 79 20.07 -8.56 -20.72
CA LYS A 79 21.55 -8.44 -20.65
C LYS A 79 22.17 -9.32 -19.56
N TYR A 80 21.44 -9.62 -18.50
CA TYR A 80 21.96 -10.30 -17.32
C TYR A 80 21.69 -11.80 -17.29
N ASN A 81 20.98 -12.35 -18.29
CA ASN A 81 20.68 -13.78 -18.41
C ASN A 81 20.05 -14.40 -17.14
N VAL A 82 19.20 -13.65 -16.46
CA VAL A 82 18.45 -14.11 -15.28
C VAL A 82 16.97 -13.78 -15.42
N THR A 83 16.13 -14.58 -14.77
CA THR A 83 14.70 -14.33 -14.66
C THR A 83 14.36 -14.20 -13.18
N PRO A 84 14.33 -12.98 -12.63
CA PRO A 84 13.96 -12.78 -11.23
C PRO A 84 12.47 -13.04 -11.01
N ASP A 85 12.09 -13.36 -9.78
CA ASP A 85 10.68 -13.38 -9.36
C ASP A 85 10.24 -11.99 -8.86
N TYR A 86 11.17 -11.26 -8.24
CA TYR A 86 10.97 -9.91 -7.69
C TYR A 86 12.08 -8.97 -8.13
N VAL A 87 11.76 -7.68 -8.26
CA VAL A 87 12.73 -6.63 -8.54
C VAL A 87 12.59 -5.54 -7.47
N THR A 88 13.70 -5.21 -6.81
CA THR A 88 13.77 -4.05 -5.91
C THR A 88 14.52 -2.91 -6.60
N PHE A 89 13.87 -1.76 -6.69
CA PHE A 89 14.46 -0.52 -7.17
C PHE A 89 14.87 0.33 -5.97
N VAL A 90 16.11 0.83 -5.97
CA VAL A 90 16.67 1.65 -4.90
C VAL A 90 17.02 3.02 -5.46
N ALA A 91 16.53 4.08 -4.81
CA ALA A 91 16.89 5.46 -5.13
C ALA A 91 18.20 5.87 -4.45
N ILE A 92 18.81 6.97 -4.90
CA ILE A 92 20.05 7.52 -4.30
C ILE A 92 19.90 7.80 -2.80
N ASP A 93 18.70 8.22 -2.35
CA ASP A 93 18.40 8.51 -0.96
C ASP A 93 18.11 7.25 -0.10
N GLY A 94 18.20 6.06 -0.70
CA GLY A 94 17.93 4.78 -0.04
C GLY A 94 16.45 4.39 -0.01
N TYR A 95 15.53 5.16 -0.62
CA TYR A 95 14.16 4.72 -0.80
C TYR A 95 14.11 3.46 -1.68
N MET A 96 13.30 2.48 -1.27
CA MET A 96 13.18 1.20 -1.98
C MET A 96 11.73 0.87 -2.32
N SER A 97 11.54 0.30 -3.50
CA SER A 97 10.26 -0.28 -3.92
C SER A 97 10.51 -1.67 -4.51
N THR A 98 9.84 -2.68 -3.94
CA THR A 98 9.93 -4.08 -4.38
C THR A 98 8.62 -4.49 -5.04
N MET A 99 8.69 -5.06 -6.23
CA MET A 99 7.53 -5.49 -7.02
C MET A 99 7.77 -6.90 -7.59
N GLU A 100 6.69 -7.63 -7.86
CA GLU A 100 6.77 -8.89 -8.61
C GLU A 100 7.13 -8.59 -10.07
N LEU A 101 7.91 -9.46 -10.71
CA LEU A 101 8.32 -9.25 -12.10
C LEU A 101 7.10 -9.13 -13.03
N SER A 102 6.02 -9.86 -12.75
CA SER A 102 4.77 -9.81 -13.51
C SER A 102 4.05 -8.47 -13.47
N ASP A 103 4.33 -7.62 -12.47
CA ASP A 103 3.74 -6.27 -12.37
C ASP A 103 4.57 -5.22 -13.13
N LEU A 104 5.66 -5.63 -13.79
CA LEU A 104 6.66 -4.75 -14.40
C LEU A 104 6.70 -4.87 -15.93
N ASP A 105 5.71 -5.50 -16.55
CA ASP A 105 5.62 -5.65 -18.01
C ASP A 105 5.67 -4.30 -18.75
N ASN A 106 5.14 -3.23 -18.14
CA ASN A 106 5.14 -1.87 -18.67
C ASN A 106 6.08 -0.92 -17.91
N ALA A 107 7.16 -1.45 -17.31
CA ALA A 107 8.16 -0.67 -16.58
C ALA A 107 9.31 -0.23 -17.49
N TYR A 108 9.68 1.05 -17.41
CA TYR A 108 10.73 1.66 -18.23
C TYR A 108 11.76 2.37 -17.36
N LEU A 109 13.03 2.28 -17.77
CA LEU A 109 14.10 3.13 -17.27
C LEU A 109 14.19 4.36 -18.17
N CYS A 110 13.53 5.44 -17.78
CA CYS A 110 13.46 6.68 -18.55
C CYS A 110 14.61 7.62 -18.20
N TYR A 111 15.17 8.26 -19.22
CA TYR A 111 16.24 9.25 -19.10
C TYR A 111 15.89 10.61 -19.74
N GLU A 112 14.75 10.69 -20.43
CA GLU A 112 14.22 11.89 -21.06
C GLU A 112 12.74 12.08 -20.68
N MET A 113 12.36 13.33 -20.37
CA MET A 113 11.00 13.78 -20.08
C MET A 113 10.72 15.07 -20.88
N ASP A 114 9.60 15.12 -21.60
CA ASP A 114 9.19 16.24 -22.45
C ASP A 114 10.27 16.65 -23.48
N GLY A 115 10.94 15.65 -24.07
CA GLY A 115 11.97 15.82 -25.08
C GLY A 115 13.31 16.36 -24.57
N LYS A 116 13.55 16.36 -23.25
CA LYS A 116 14.80 16.81 -22.62
C LYS A 116 15.28 15.77 -21.61
N ASP A 117 16.58 15.74 -21.33
CA ASP A 117 17.13 14.96 -20.22
C ASP A 117 16.37 15.28 -18.92
N ILE A 118 16.02 14.25 -18.14
CA ILE A 118 15.25 14.44 -16.90
C ILE A 118 16.07 15.31 -15.94
N SER A 119 15.44 16.39 -15.47
CA SER A 119 16.06 17.31 -14.52
C SER A 119 16.24 16.66 -13.14
N GLN A 120 17.09 17.24 -12.29
CA GLN A 120 17.21 16.81 -10.90
C GLN A 120 15.87 16.98 -10.15
N GLU A 121 15.12 18.05 -10.37
CA GLU A 121 13.83 18.30 -9.71
C GLU A 121 12.78 17.23 -10.06
N ASP A 122 12.86 16.72 -11.29
CA ASP A 122 11.96 15.69 -11.81
C ASP A 122 12.39 14.26 -11.46
N GLY A 123 13.54 14.11 -10.80
CA GLY A 123 14.06 12.81 -10.36
C GLY A 123 15.01 12.13 -11.32
N GLY A 124 15.69 12.90 -12.17
CA GLY A 124 16.71 12.40 -13.08
C GLY A 124 18.04 12.07 -12.40
N PRO A 125 19.02 11.52 -13.12
CA PRO A 125 19.04 11.37 -14.57
C PRO A 125 18.33 10.11 -15.08
N ILE A 126 17.95 9.18 -14.19
CA ILE A 126 17.15 7.99 -14.54
C ILE A 126 15.98 7.87 -13.58
N ARG A 127 14.79 7.71 -14.14
CA ARG A 127 13.54 7.54 -13.40
C ARG A 127 12.82 6.28 -13.87
N LEU A 128 12.32 5.50 -12.91
CA LEU A 128 11.42 4.39 -13.19
C LEU A 128 10.03 4.93 -13.53
N VAL A 129 9.46 4.50 -14.66
CA VAL A 129 8.10 4.84 -15.10
C VAL A 129 7.35 3.55 -15.37
N ILE A 130 6.14 3.39 -14.81
CA ILE A 130 5.35 2.17 -14.96
C ILE A 130 3.91 2.56 -15.34
N ILE A 131 3.58 2.45 -16.63
CA ILE A 131 2.46 3.17 -17.28
C ILE A 131 1.09 2.79 -16.69
N ASP A 132 0.95 1.60 -16.11
CA ASP A 132 -0.27 1.03 -15.54
C ASP A 132 -0.27 0.97 -14.00
N GLN A 133 0.74 1.55 -13.35
CA GLN A 133 0.89 1.54 -11.90
C GLN A 133 0.80 2.95 -11.30
N PRO A 134 0.35 3.08 -10.03
CA PRO A 134 0.28 4.37 -9.34
C PRO A 134 1.60 5.15 -9.36
N GLY A 135 1.54 6.47 -9.51
CA GLY A 135 2.73 7.33 -9.62
C GLY A 135 3.67 7.30 -8.40
N LYS A 136 3.21 6.81 -7.25
CA LYS A 136 4.07 6.54 -6.07
C LYS A 136 5.11 5.45 -6.31
N LEU A 137 4.91 4.58 -7.30
CA LEU A 137 5.84 3.52 -7.70
C LEU A 137 6.86 4.00 -8.75
N TRP A 138 6.69 5.20 -9.31
CA TRP A 138 7.57 5.77 -10.32
C TRP A 138 8.81 6.40 -9.68
N LEU A 139 9.71 5.52 -9.26
CA LEU A 139 10.89 5.83 -8.46
C LEU A 139 11.83 6.82 -9.16
N LYS A 140 12.07 7.94 -8.49
CA LYS A 140 13.03 8.98 -8.88
C LYS A 140 14.44 8.59 -8.48
N PHE A 141 15.45 9.09 -9.21
CA PHE A 141 16.86 8.94 -8.86
C PHE A 141 17.29 7.47 -8.74
N LEU A 142 16.93 6.64 -9.73
CA LEU A 142 17.20 5.19 -9.67
C LEU A 142 18.71 4.93 -9.60
N LYS A 143 19.17 4.29 -8.53
CA LYS A 143 20.59 4.02 -8.25
C LYS A 143 20.96 2.54 -8.31
N GLU A 144 20.04 1.65 -7.96
CA GLU A 144 20.28 0.22 -7.97
C GLU A 144 19.01 -0.54 -8.35
N ILE A 145 19.18 -1.63 -9.10
CA ILE A 145 18.15 -2.62 -9.39
C ILE A 145 18.64 -3.96 -8.85
N LYS A 146 17.93 -4.49 -7.87
CA LYS A 146 18.22 -5.78 -7.27
C LYS A 146 17.28 -6.84 -7.80
N LEU A 147 17.87 -7.89 -8.38
CA LEU A 147 17.16 -9.01 -9.00
C LEU A 147 17.04 -10.14 -8.00
N LEU A 148 15.83 -10.50 -7.61
CA LEU A 148 15.58 -11.40 -6.49
C LEU A 148 14.78 -12.62 -6.93
N GLY A 149 15.19 -13.80 -6.46
CA GLY A 149 14.50 -15.06 -6.69
C GLY A 149 13.88 -15.59 -5.41
N LYS A 150 12.68 -16.16 -5.52
CA LYS A 150 12.00 -16.89 -4.45
C LYS A 150 12.86 -18.01 -3.86
N GLU A 151 13.61 -18.67 -4.74
CA GLU A 151 14.53 -19.75 -4.39
C GLU A 151 15.68 -19.33 -3.48
N ASN A 152 16.05 -18.04 -3.42
CA ASN A 152 17.22 -17.58 -2.67
C ASN A 152 16.89 -16.49 -1.65
N SER A 153 15.60 -16.28 -1.37
CA SER A 153 15.14 -15.18 -0.51
C SER A 153 14.02 -15.63 0.43
N ILE A 154 13.96 -15.05 1.63
CA ILE A 154 12.73 -15.05 2.43
C ILE A 154 11.81 -13.93 1.93
N ILE A 155 10.50 -14.17 1.97
CA ILE A 155 9.49 -13.21 1.52
C ILE A 155 8.53 -12.95 2.68
N ILE A 156 8.37 -11.67 3.03
CA ILE A 156 7.41 -11.18 4.00
C ILE A 156 6.42 -10.31 3.24
N LYS A 157 5.16 -10.75 3.25
CA LYS A 157 4.04 -10.15 2.51
C LYS A 157 2.73 -10.37 3.28
N GLY A 158 1.66 -9.70 2.84
CA GLY A 158 0.35 -9.76 3.48
C GLY A 158 -0.03 -8.39 4.02
N LYS A 159 -0.47 -8.34 5.28
CA LYS A 159 -0.78 -7.11 6.04
C LYS A 159 0.52 -6.34 6.40
N THR A 160 1.17 -5.81 5.36
CA THR A 160 2.45 -5.10 5.42
C THR A 160 2.43 -3.94 4.43
N LYS A 161 2.91 -2.76 4.81
CA LYS A 161 2.96 -1.60 3.88
C LYS A 161 3.98 -1.78 2.76
N VAL A 162 4.98 -2.66 2.94
CA VAL A 162 5.93 -3.04 1.88
C VAL A 162 6.19 -4.54 1.88
N THR A 163 6.18 -5.14 0.69
CA THR A 163 6.69 -6.52 0.50
C THR A 163 8.19 -6.53 0.69
N LEU A 164 8.67 -7.31 1.66
CA LEU A 164 10.08 -7.44 1.96
C LEU A 164 10.61 -8.76 1.41
N VAL A 165 11.59 -8.70 0.51
CA VAL A 165 12.24 -9.87 -0.09
C VAL A 165 13.72 -9.81 0.29
N LEU A 166 14.17 -10.72 1.15
CA LEU A 166 15.51 -10.66 1.74
C LEU A 166 16.34 -11.89 1.37
N THR A 167 17.50 -11.65 0.78
CA THR A 167 18.55 -12.65 0.55
C THR A 167 19.28 -12.99 1.85
N LYS A 168 20.16 -13.98 1.80
CA LYS A 168 21.03 -14.31 2.95
C LYS A 168 21.95 -13.15 3.32
N GLU A 169 22.42 -12.41 2.32
CA GLU A 169 23.28 -11.24 2.46
C GLU A 169 22.51 -10.08 3.10
N ASP A 170 21.22 -9.93 2.80
CA ASP A 170 20.39 -8.90 3.43
C ASP A 170 20.22 -9.12 4.93
N LEU A 171 20.12 -10.38 5.36
CA LEU A 171 20.02 -10.72 6.78
C LEU A 171 21.30 -10.36 7.56
N ASP A 172 22.44 -10.17 6.88
CA ASP A 172 23.66 -9.68 7.54
C ASP A 172 23.60 -8.18 7.86
N LEU A 173 22.67 -7.44 7.26
CA LEU A 173 22.46 -6.01 7.50
C LEU A 173 21.58 -5.71 8.72
N PHE A 174 20.96 -6.73 9.30
CA PHE A 174 20.13 -6.59 10.50
C PHE A 174 20.93 -6.91 11.76
N ASP A 175 20.51 -6.31 12.87
CA ASP A 175 21.00 -6.70 14.18
C ASP A 175 20.63 -8.16 14.46
N LYS A 176 21.64 -8.93 14.83
CA LYS A 176 21.51 -10.36 15.14
C LYS A 176 21.45 -10.56 16.65
N LYS A 177 20.67 -11.55 17.05
CA LYS A 177 20.56 -12.00 18.43
C LYS A 177 20.97 -13.47 18.50
N THR A 178 21.63 -13.83 19.59
CA THR A 178 21.94 -15.23 19.91
C THR A 178 21.00 -15.71 21.01
N VAL A 179 20.28 -16.80 20.76
CA VAL A 179 19.41 -17.44 21.75
C VAL A 179 19.93 -18.84 22.05
N THR A 180 20.06 -19.16 23.34
CA THR A 180 20.42 -20.50 23.82
C THR A 180 19.18 -21.18 24.39
N THR A 181 18.81 -22.33 23.83
CA THR A 181 17.58 -23.05 24.21
C THR A 181 17.74 -24.56 24.02
N GLU A 182 16.84 -25.34 24.61
CA GLU A 182 16.80 -26.78 24.41
C GLU A 182 16.20 -27.10 23.03
N TYR A 183 16.92 -27.90 22.24
CA TYR A 183 16.43 -28.39 20.96
C TYR A 183 16.71 -29.89 20.83
N LYS A 184 15.64 -30.69 20.89
CA LYS A 184 15.69 -32.16 20.83
C LYS A 184 16.55 -32.79 21.94
N GLY A 185 16.39 -32.33 23.18
CA GLY A 185 17.11 -32.87 24.34
C GLY A 185 18.55 -32.38 24.49
N GLU A 186 19.02 -31.48 23.62
CA GLU A 186 20.34 -30.86 23.70
C GLU A 186 20.22 -29.34 23.79
N THR A 187 20.96 -28.71 24.70
CA THR A 187 21.09 -27.26 24.74
C THR A 187 21.92 -26.76 23.56
N LYS A 188 21.37 -25.87 22.74
CA LYS A 188 22.02 -25.30 21.54
C LYS A 188 21.86 -23.79 21.50
N SER A 189 22.86 -23.12 20.94
CA SER A 189 22.82 -21.67 20.67
C SER A 189 22.57 -21.44 19.17
N PHE A 190 21.66 -20.53 18.87
CA PHE A 190 21.31 -20.14 17.51
C PHE A 190 21.48 -18.63 17.38
N GLU A 191 22.13 -18.19 16.30
CA GLU A 191 22.23 -16.78 15.94
C GLU A 191 21.34 -16.50 14.73
N GLY A 192 20.58 -15.41 14.78
CA GLY A 192 19.70 -15.00 13.70
C GLY A 192 19.12 -13.61 13.93
N VAL A 193 18.34 -13.16 12.95
CA VAL A 193 17.61 -11.89 13.00
C VAL A 193 16.29 -12.12 13.73
N PRO A 194 15.93 -11.31 14.73
CA PRO A 194 14.61 -11.38 15.35
C PRO A 194 13.49 -11.21 14.32
N VAL A 195 12.45 -12.04 14.38
CA VAL A 195 11.28 -11.93 13.48
C VAL A 195 10.63 -10.55 13.63
N THR A 196 10.60 -10.00 14.85
CA THR A 196 10.11 -8.64 15.15
C THR A 196 10.82 -7.56 14.33
N ALA A 197 12.15 -7.62 14.21
CA ALA A 197 12.93 -6.68 13.41
C ALA A 197 12.57 -6.74 11.93
N LEU A 198 12.29 -7.94 11.41
CA LEU A 198 11.89 -8.15 10.03
C LEU A 198 10.46 -7.64 9.77
N LEU A 199 9.54 -7.88 10.71
CA LEU A 199 8.15 -7.38 10.64
C LEU A 199 8.09 -5.86 10.72
N ASN A 200 8.85 -5.25 11.64
CA ASN A 200 9.03 -3.79 11.72
C ASN A 200 9.54 -3.23 10.38
N ARG A 201 10.51 -3.92 9.76
CA ARG A 201 11.06 -3.50 8.47
C ARG A 201 10.09 -3.64 7.30
N ALA A 202 9.22 -4.65 7.35
CA ALA A 202 8.10 -4.81 6.41
C ALA A 202 6.96 -3.80 6.65
N ARG A 203 7.02 -3.05 7.77
CA ARG A 203 5.97 -2.12 8.21
C ARG A 203 4.63 -2.87 8.28
N TYR A 204 4.57 -3.88 9.13
CA TYR A 204 3.34 -4.63 9.40
C TYR A 204 2.18 -3.66 9.72
N GLU A 205 0.97 -4.07 9.38
CA GLU A 205 -0.24 -3.32 9.69
C GLU A 205 -0.78 -3.75 11.06
N GLU A 206 -1.30 -2.80 11.83
CA GLU A 206 -1.72 -3.04 13.21
C GLU A 206 -2.91 -4.01 13.33
N ASP A 207 -3.60 -4.30 12.22
CA ASP A 207 -4.69 -5.27 12.12
C ASP A 207 -4.21 -6.67 11.66
N ALA A 208 -2.90 -6.93 11.64
CA ALA A 208 -2.37 -8.26 11.38
C ALA A 208 -2.68 -9.20 12.56
N GLU A 209 -3.63 -10.13 12.39
CA GLU A 209 -4.03 -11.05 13.46
C GLU A 209 -3.23 -12.35 13.49
N LYS A 210 -2.77 -12.81 12.32
CA LYS A 210 -2.09 -14.09 12.15
C LYS A 210 -0.80 -13.92 11.38
N ILE A 211 0.19 -14.72 11.74
CA ILE A 211 1.42 -14.88 10.99
C ILE A 211 1.58 -16.32 10.55
N LYS A 212 1.79 -16.50 9.25
CA LYS A 212 2.00 -17.79 8.61
C LYS A 212 3.44 -17.94 8.14
N PHE A 213 4.09 -19.00 8.59
CA PHE A 213 5.42 -19.38 8.13
C PHE A 213 5.30 -20.54 7.14
N THR A 214 5.95 -20.40 5.99
CA THR A 214 5.91 -21.40 4.91
C THR A 214 7.33 -21.80 4.53
N SER A 215 7.60 -23.10 4.48
CA SER A 215 8.88 -23.63 4.00
C SER A 215 8.87 -23.97 2.52
N ALA A 216 10.08 -24.21 2.00
CA ALA A 216 10.33 -24.62 0.63
C ALA A 216 9.68 -25.96 0.23
N ASP A 217 9.27 -26.79 1.20
CA ASP A 217 8.54 -28.04 0.98
C ASP A 217 7.02 -27.88 1.15
N GLU A 218 6.51 -26.65 1.10
CA GLU A 218 5.10 -26.28 1.29
C GLU A 218 4.54 -26.60 2.69
N TYR A 219 5.38 -26.96 3.68
CA TYR A 219 4.93 -27.08 5.07
C TYR A 219 4.64 -25.69 5.66
N THR A 220 3.48 -25.57 6.32
CA THR A 220 3.02 -24.30 6.88
C THR A 220 2.59 -24.45 8.33
N ILE A 221 2.95 -23.46 9.13
CA ILE A 221 2.41 -23.27 10.48
C ILE A 221 1.92 -21.83 10.61
N GLU A 222 0.90 -21.65 11.42
CA GLU A 222 0.27 -20.36 11.65
C GLU A 222 0.17 -20.12 13.15
N PHE A 223 0.39 -18.88 13.55
CA PHE A 223 0.33 -18.41 14.93
C PHE A 223 -0.47 -17.11 15.00
N ASP A 224 -0.85 -16.78 16.21
CA ASP A 224 -1.28 -15.43 16.53
C ASP A 224 -0.12 -14.43 16.29
N PHE A 225 -0.43 -13.30 15.66
CA PHE A 225 0.58 -12.31 15.32
C PHE A 225 1.22 -11.73 16.57
N ASP A 226 0.42 -11.35 17.57
CA ASP A 226 0.90 -10.73 18.81
C ASP A 226 1.75 -11.69 19.63
N GLU A 227 1.40 -12.98 19.63
CA GLU A 227 2.20 -14.05 20.26
C GLU A 227 3.63 -14.06 19.70
N ILE A 228 3.77 -13.98 18.38
CA ILE A 228 5.08 -14.00 17.72
C ILE A 228 5.78 -12.65 17.81
N PHE A 229 5.04 -11.55 17.65
CA PHE A 229 5.59 -10.21 17.68
C PHE A 229 6.06 -9.78 19.07
N SER A 230 5.45 -10.31 20.14
CA SER A 230 5.88 -10.05 21.52
C SER A 230 7.13 -10.83 21.93
N ASN A 231 7.63 -11.74 21.09
CA ASN A 231 8.73 -12.64 21.41
C ASN A 231 9.99 -12.34 20.58
N GLU A 232 10.88 -11.53 21.13
CA GLU A 232 12.16 -11.18 20.51
C GLU A 232 13.18 -12.33 20.44
N ASP A 233 12.89 -13.49 21.03
CA ASP A 233 13.76 -14.67 20.97
C ASP A 233 13.43 -15.57 19.77
N ILE A 234 12.38 -15.26 19.01
CA ILE A 234 12.06 -15.95 17.76
C ILE A 234 12.93 -15.37 16.65
N LEU A 235 13.78 -16.21 16.06
CA LEU A 235 14.81 -15.78 15.12
C LEU A 235 14.64 -16.45 13.74
N ILE A 236 15.07 -15.74 12.70
CA ILE A 236 15.39 -16.33 11.39
C ILE A 236 16.91 -16.31 11.21
N THR A 237 17.52 -17.49 11.11
CA THR A 237 18.98 -17.61 10.88
C THR A 237 19.35 -17.26 9.44
N LYS A 238 20.64 -17.05 9.16
CA LYS A 238 21.18 -16.82 7.81
C LYS A 238 20.81 -17.92 6.79
N ASP A 239 20.58 -19.15 7.24
CA ASP A 239 20.13 -20.26 6.39
C ASP A 239 18.60 -20.40 6.31
N PHE A 240 17.87 -19.32 6.58
CA PHE A 240 16.41 -19.24 6.52
C PHE A 240 15.69 -20.25 7.42
N ARG A 241 16.31 -20.61 8.55
CA ARG A 241 15.69 -21.44 9.57
C ARG A 241 14.98 -20.59 10.61
N LEU A 242 13.72 -20.92 10.90
CA LEU A 242 12.94 -20.39 12.01
C LEU A 242 13.33 -21.10 13.31
N ILE A 243 13.70 -20.31 14.30
CA ILE A 243 14.06 -20.75 15.65
C ILE A 243 12.95 -20.26 16.56
N MET A 244 12.26 -21.19 17.25
CA MET A 244 11.13 -20.88 18.14
C MET A 244 11.40 -21.42 19.56
N PRO A 245 12.23 -20.75 20.37
CA PRO A 245 12.53 -21.17 21.73
C PRO A 245 11.26 -21.33 22.56
N GLY A 246 11.18 -22.41 23.35
CA GLY A 246 9.98 -22.72 24.15
C GLY A 246 8.86 -23.46 23.39
N TYR A 247 8.91 -23.52 22.06
CA TYR A 247 7.98 -24.29 21.25
C TYR A 247 8.50 -25.69 20.94
N GLU A 248 7.58 -26.64 20.72
CA GLU A 248 7.95 -27.98 20.24
C GLU A 248 8.75 -27.92 18.94
N SER A 249 9.70 -28.85 18.78
CA SER A 249 10.61 -28.85 17.62
C SER A 249 9.95 -28.97 16.24
N LYS A 250 8.66 -29.33 16.17
CA LYS A 250 7.86 -29.37 14.93
C LYS A 250 7.55 -27.97 14.38
N TYR A 251 7.51 -26.96 15.23
CA TYR A 251 7.29 -25.55 14.85
C TYR A 251 8.57 -24.87 14.35
N TRP A 252 9.72 -25.52 14.50
CA TRP A 252 11.00 -25.01 14.04
C TRP A 252 11.19 -25.31 12.56
N ILE A 253 10.80 -24.35 11.73
CA ILE A 253 10.83 -24.52 10.28
C ILE A 253 12.25 -24.41 9.76
N LYS A 254 12.63 -25.38 8.93
CA LYS A 254 13.80 -25.24 8.08
C LYS A 254 13.36 -24.64 6.76
N ASP A 255 14.23 -23.83 6.19
CA ASP A 255 14.09 -23.42 4.81
C ASP A 255 12.83 -22.59 4.51
N LEU A 256 12.64 -21.48 5.24
CA LEU A 256 11.56 -20.51 5.04
C LEU A 256 11.67 -19.81 3.67
N ARG A 257 11.21 -20.47 2.61
CA ARG A 257 11.19 -19.92 1.26
C ARG A 257 9.90 -20.34 0.55
N ASP A 258 9.38 -19.45 -0.29
CA ASP A 258 8.24 -19.75 -1.16
C ASP A 258 8.73 -20.50 -2.40
N ARG A 259 8.75 -21.83 -2.36
CA ARG A 259 9.08 -22.66 -3.53
C ARG A 259 7.88 -22.96 -4.41
N SER A 260 6.86 -22.10 -4.45
CA SER A 260 5.76 -22.27 -5.40
C SER A 260 6.33 -22.26 -6.82
N SER A 261 6.71 -23.44 -7.33
CA SER A 261 7.14 -23.59 -8.69
C SER A 261 5.98 -23.15 -9.55
N MET A 262 6.29 -22.41 -10.61
CA MET A 262 5.37 -22.01 -11.67
C MET A 262 4.92 -23.26 -12.48
N LYS A 263 4.37 -24.25 -11.78
CA LYS A 263 3.84 -25.55 -12.19
C LYS A 263 2.72 -25.97 -11.23
N LYS A 264 1.74 -25.10 -11.02
CA LYS A 264 0.35 -25.48 -10.69
C LYS A 264 -0.65 -24.64 -11.50
N PHE A 265 -0.32 -24.36 -12.77
CA PHE A 265 -1.33 -24.24 -13.83
C PHE A 265 -1.40 -25.62 -14.49
N LEU A 266 -2.60 -26.23 -14.55
CA LEU A 266 -2.89 -27.65 -14.83
C LEU A 266 -2.60 -28.61 -13.66
N SER A 267 -3.54 -28.74 -12.72
CA SER A 267 -4.00 -30.03 -12.14
C SER A 267 -4.80 -29.89 -10.83
N ILE A 268 -5.60 -28.84 -10.67
CA ILE A 268 -6.73 -28.80 -9.69
C ILE A 268 -8.07 -28.45 -10.37
N PHE A 269 -8.10 -28.32 -11.70
CA PHE A 269 -9.33 -28.01 -12.44
C PHE A 269 -10.23 -29.23 -12.73
N LEU A 270 -9.95 -30.41 -12.14
CA LEU A 270 -10.71 -31.64 -12.41
C LEU A 270 -11.20 -32.41 -11.17
N LEU A 271 -11.14 -31.82 -9.97
CA LEU A 271 -11.70 -32.44 -8.75
C LEU A 271 -12.55 -31.49 -7.90
N PHE A 272 -13.11 -30.45 -8.52
CA PHE A 272 -14.21 -29.63 -7.99
C PHE A 272 -15.43 -29.65 -8.91
N LEU A 273 -15.52 -30.66 -9.78
CA LEU A 273 -16.64 -30.86 -10.72
C LEU A 273 -17.72 -31.81 -10.19
N LEU A 274 -17.73 -32.10 -8.89
CA LEU A 274 -18.74 -32.99 -8.29
C LEU A 274 -19.47 -32.47 -7.06
N LEU A 275 -19.20 -31.25 -6.59
CA LEU A 275 -20.08 -30.51 -5.68
C LEU A 275 -20.04 -29.03 -6.10
N GLY A 276 -20.99 -28.63 -6.95
CA GLY A 276 -21.13 -27.27 -7.45
C GLY A 276 -21.62 -26.30 -6.38
N CYS A 277 -20.74 -25.91 -5.47
CA CYS A 277 -20.94 -24.74 -4.61
C CYS A 277 -20.03 -23.63 -5.13
N THR A 278 -20.55 -22.78 -6.02
CA THR A 278 -19.97 -21.45 -6.23
C THR A 278 -20.30 -20.62 -5.00
N GLU A 279 -19.31 -20.19 -4.23
CA GLU A 279 -19.54 -19.24 -3.12
C GLU A 279 -20.21 -17.97 -3.69
N GLU A 280 -21.40 -17.69 -3.19
CA GLU A 280 -22.20 -16.52 -3.57
C GLU A 280 -21.70 -15.28 -2.83
N TRP A 281 -21.63 -14.13 -3.52
CA TRP A 281 -21.19 -12.89 -2.89
C TRP A 281 -22.34 -12.26 -2.12
N ASN A 282 -22.25 -12.31 -0.79
CA ASN A 282 -23.22 -11.66 0.09
C ASN A 282 -22.70 -10.29 0.55
N PHE A 283 -23.64 -9.37 0.78
CA PHE A 283 -23.44 -8.03 1.30
C PHE A 283 -24.63 -7.63 2.18
N TYR A 284 -24.50 -6.54 2.94
CA TYR A 284 -25.48 -6.13 3.93
C TYR A 284 -26.02 -4.75 3.62
N ILE A 285 -27.33 -4.60 3.75
CA ILE A 285 -28.00 -3.32 3.85
C ILE A 285 -28.27 -3.06 5.33
N ILE A 286 -27.82 -1.90 5.82
CA ILE A 286 -28.03 -1.46 7.19
C ILE A 286 -28.89 -0.19 7.16
N ASP A 287 -30.05 -0.29 7.77
CA ASP A 287 -30.91 0.84 8.14
C ASP A 287 -31.10 0.80 9.67
N ASP A 288 -32.33 0.83 10.16
CA ASP A 288 -32.65 0.45 11.54
C ASP A 288 -32.35 -1.04 11.83
N ASN A 289 -32.28 -1.87 10.81
CA ASN A 289 -32.02 -3.31 10.87
C ASN A 289 -30.89 -3.71 9.92
N VAL A 290 -30.28 -4.86 10.18
CA VAL A 290 -29.30 -5.48 9.28
C VAL A 290 -30.01 -6.51 8.41
N LYS A 291 -29.89 -6.37 7.09
CA LYS A 291 -30.45 -7.30 6.09
C LYS A 291 -29.31 -7.80 5.21
N GLU A 292 -29.15 -9.12 5.14
CA GLU A 292 -28.20 -9.76 4.21
C GLU A 292 -28.88 -9.94 2.85
N TYR A 293 -28.13 -9.67 1.78
CA TYR A 293 -28.52 -9.90 0.40
C TYR A 293 -27.40 -10.65 -0.32
N SER A 294 -27.80 -11.60 -1.16
CA SER A 294 -26.92 -12.17 -2.16
C SER A 294 -26.82 -11.27 -3.40
N LEU A 295 -25.72 -11.40 -4.14
CA LEU A 295 -25.56 -10.75 -5.44
C LEU A 295 -26.63 -11.20 -6.45
N SER A 296 -27.17 -12.43 -6.33
CA SER A 296 -28.25 -12.90 -7.19
C SER A 296 -29.58 -12.24 -6.85
N GLU A 297 -29.87 -12.02 -5.57
CA GLU A 297 -31.06 -11.28 -5.13
C GLU A 297 -31.00 -9.82 -5.58
N LEU A 298 -29.83 -9.17 -5.49
CA LEU A 298 -29.64 -7.80 -5.95
C LEU A 298 -30.01 -7.64 -7.43
N LYS A 299 -29.71 -8.62 -8.27
CA LYS A 299 -30.03 -8.60 -9.72
C LYS A 299 -31.52 -8.65 -10.04
N ASN A 300 -32.37 -8.92 -9.04
CA ASN A 300 -33.82 -8.89 -9.22
C ASN A 300 -34.42 -7.48 -9.05
N PHE A 301 -33.62 -6.50 -8.58
CA PHE A 301 -34.04 -5.11 -8.47
C PHE A 301 -33.91 -4.38 -9.82
N GLU A 302 -34.62 -3.26 -9.95
CA GLU A 302 -34.50 -2.39 -11.11
C GLU A 302 -33.05 -1.90 -11.24
N THR A 303 -32.51 -2.03 -12.46
CA THR A 303 -31.12 -1.72 -12.76
C THR A 303 -31.02 -0.35 -13.39
N ASP A 304 -30.01 0.42 -12.97
CA ASP A 304 -29.65 1.73 -13.50
C ASP A 304 -28.22 1.69 -14.08
N VAL A 305 -27.88 2.72 -14.85
CA VAL A 305 -26.65 2.77 -15.66
C VAL A 305 -25.91 4.08 -15.44
N ILE A 306 -24.63 3.98 -15.09
CA ILE A 306 -23.71 5.12 -15.02
C ILE A 306 -22.66 4.98 -16.11
N TYR A 307 -22.45 6.06 -16.88
CA TYR A 307 -21.41 6.12 -17.89
C TYR A 307 -20.17 6.83 -17.36
N GLU A 308 -19.06 6.10 -17.27
CA GLU A 308 -17.76 6.66 -16.95
C GLU A 308 -17.07 7.16 -18.22
N THR A 309 -16.63 8.42 -18.25
CA THR A 309 -15.80 8.91 -19.36
C THR A 309 -14.32 8.64 -19.05
N VAL A 310 -13.73 7.65 -19.71
CA VAL A 310 -12.30 7.33 -19.58
C VAL A 310 -11.53 8.05 -20.68
N VAL A 311 -10.63 8.94 -20.27
CA VAL A 311 -9.76 9.69 -21.16
C VAL A 311 -8.41 8.96 -21.23
N GLY A 312 -8.18 8.26 -22.33
CA GLY A 312 -6.89 7.63 -22.66
C GLY A 312 -6.34 8.22 -23.97
N LYS A 313 -5.76 7.39 -24.85
CA LYS A 313 -5.42 7.82 -26.23
C LYS A 313 -6.64 8.31 -27.02
N GLU A 314 -7.82 7.78 -26.69
CA GLU A 314 -9.13 8.23 -27.16
C GLU A 314 -10.08 8.40 -25.97
N ILE A 315 -11.11 9.23 -26.13
CA ILE A 315 -12.19 9.37 -25.14
C ILE A 315 -13.17 8.22 -25.35
N ARG A 316 -13.26 7.32 -24.37
CA ARG A 316 -14.24 6.23 -24.38
C ARG A 316 -15.25 6.41 -23.25
N LYS A 317 -16.51 6.07 -23.52
CA LYS A 317 -17.53 5.90 -22.48
C LYS A 317 -17.51 4.45 -22.05
N VAL A 318 -17.41 4.23 -20.75
CA VAL A 318 -17.48 2.92 -20.11
C VAL A 318 -18.82 2.81 -19.39
N GLU A 319 -19.61 1.81 -19.73
CA GLU A 319 -20.92 1.55 -19.14
C GLU A 319 -20.78 0.72 -17.86
N TRP A 320 -21.41 1.17 -16.79
CA TRP A 320 -21.56 0.45 -15.53
C TRP A 320 -23.04 0.21 -15.25
N GLU A 321 -23.43 -1.03 -14.96
CA GLU A 321 -24.81 -1.39 -14.63
C GLU A 321 -24.88 -1.90 -13.18
N GLY A 322 -25.90 -1.45 -12.45
CA GLY A 322 -26.06 -1.72 -11.03
C GLY A 322 -27.42 -1.33 -10.50
N VAL A 323 -27.63 -1.52 -9.20
CA VAL A 323 -28.88 -1.10 -8.53
C VAL A 323 -28.66 0.22 -7.83
N ALA A 324 -29.59 1.17 -7.97
CA ALA A 324 -29.55 2.40 -7.22
C ALA A 324 -29.82 2.12 -5.73
N PRO A 325 -28.93 2.53 -4.80
CA PRO A 325 -29.04 2.16 -3.39
C PRO A 325 -30.28 2.76 -2.72
N ASN A 326 -30.79 3.90 -3.19
CA ASN A 326 -32.05 4.50 -2.73
C ASN A 326 -33.29 3.59 -2.91
N THR A 327 -33.20 2.50 -3.69
CA THR A 327 -34.24 1.47 -3.78
C THR A 327 -34.20 0.45 -2.62
N LEU A 328 -33.14 0.48 -1.81
CA LEU A 328 -32.83 -0.49 -0.75
C LEU A 328 -33.00 0.09 0.67
N GLY A 329 -33.06 1.42 0.81
CA GLY A 329 -33.21 2.11 2.09
C GLY A 329 -33.31 3.63 1.94
N GLU A 330 -33.50 4.33 3.07
CA GLU A 330 -33.63 5.79 3.14
C GLU A 330 -32.68 6.37 4.20
N GLY A 331 -32.11 7.55 3.94
CA GLY A 331 -31.25 8.27 4.88
C GLY A 331 -30.83 9.65 4.35
N ASP A 332 -29.97 10.36 5.08
CA ASP A 332 -29.35 11.61 4.62
C ASP A 332 -28.00 11.36 3.94
N ILE A 333 -27.25 10.38 4.47
CA ILE A 333 -25.95 9.93 4.00
C ILE A 333 -26.00 8.41 3.81
N ILE A 334 -25.24 7.90 2.85
CA ILE A 334 -25.00 6.47 2.66
C ILE A 334 -23.53 6.20 2.89
N ASN A 335 -23.24 5.32 3.85
CA ASN A 335 -21.92 4.75 4.06
C ASN A 335 -21.76 3.50 3.22
N TYR A 336 -20.68 3.43 2.44
CA TYR A 336 -20.27 2.25 1.70
C TYR A 336 -19.00 1.70 2.33
N ILE A 337 -19.03 0.42 2.70
CA ILE A 337 -17.90 -0.25 3.35
C ILE A 337 -17.50 -1.47 2.52
N SER A 338 -16.21 -1.54 2.20
CA SER A 338 -15.62 -2.66 1.44
C SER A 338 -15.26 -3.83 2.36
N GLU A 339 -14.95 -4.97 1.75
CA GLU A 339 -14.45 -6.16 2.44
C GLU A 339 -13.22 -5.89 3.33
N ASP A 340 -12.35 -4.95 2.94
CA ASP A 340 -11.19 -4.51 3.71
C ASP A 340 -11.47 -3.35 4.68
N LEU A 341 -12.75 -3.09 4.99
CA LEU A 341 -13.21 -2.08 5.96
C LEU A 341 -12.84 -0.62 5.57
N TYR A 342 -12.57 -0.37 4.29
CA TYR A 342 -12.48 1.01 3.79
C TYR A 342 -13.88 1.63 3.75
N LEU A 343 -13.99 2.90 4.15
CA LEU A 343 -15.26 3.60 4.32
C LEU A 343 -15.33 4.80 3.40
N VAL A 344 -16.46 4.96 2.72
CA VAL A 344 -16.80 6.17 1.97
C VAL A 344 -18.22 6.60 2.35
N SER A 345 -18.35 7.85 2.79
CA SER A 345 -19.65 8.48 3.06
C SER A 345 -20.08 9.34 1.87
N VAL A 346 -21.29 9.12 1.36
CA VAL A 346 -21.84 9.87 0.21
C VAL A 346 -23.23 10.40 0.57
N PRO A 347 -23.56 11.67 0.27
CA PRO A 347 -24.91 12.19 0.44
C PRO A 347 -25.94 11.36 -0.33
N TYR A 348 -27.10 11.13 0.28
CA TYR A 348 -28.16 10.26 -0.23
C TYR A 348 -28.69 10.66 -1.62
N ASN A 349 -28.61 11.96 -1.95
CA ASN A 349 -29.08 12.50 -3.22
C ASN A 349 -28.07 12.46 -4.36
N VAL A 350 -26.90 11.85 -4.15
CA VAL A 350 -25.91 11.63 -5.20
C VAL A 350 -26.27 10.37 -5.97
N ASP A 351 -26.24 10.44 -7.29
CA ASP A 351 -26.46 9.28 -8.15
C ASP A 351 -25.29 8.30 -8.01
N VAL A 352 -25.56 7.19 -7.33
CA VAL A 352 -24.67 6.05 -7.12
C VAL A 352 -25.40 4.80 -7.58
N ILE A 353 -24.67 3.84 -8.13
CA ILE A 353 -25.16 2.48 -8.35
C ILE A 353 -24.25 1.46 -7.65
N LEU A 354 -24.85 0.41 -7.13
CA LEU A 354 -24.20 -0.81 -6.70
C LEU A 354 -23.88 -1.64 -7.95
N ALA A 355 -22.77 -1.30 -8.61
CA ALA A 355 -22.39 -1.87 -9.89
C ALA A 355 -21.94 -3.32 -9.74
N TYR A 356 -22.55 -4.19 -10.55
CA TYR A 356 -22.18 -5.60 -10.68
C TYR A 356 -21.83 -5.99 -12.12
N LYS A 357 -22.05 -5.10 -13.09
CA LYS A 357 -21.52 -5.23 -14.45
C LYS A 357 -20.78 -3.99 -14.92
N LYS A 358 -19.86 -4.24 -15.84
CA LYS A 358 -19.14 -3.27 -16.65
C LYS A 358 -19.18 -3.74 -18.10
N GLU A 359 -19.61 -2.88 -19.03
CA GLU A 359 -19.70 -3.20 -20.45
C GLU A 359 -20.51 -4.50 -20.71
N GLY A 360 -21.67 -4.64 -20.08
CA GLY A 360 -22.54 -5.83 -20.21
C GLY A 360 -22.02 -7.11 -19.56
N LYS A 361 -20.84 -7.11 -18.93
CA LYS A 361 -20.21 -8.28 -18.31
C LYS A 361 -20.09 -8.13 -16.81
N ASN A 362 -20.15 -9.23 -16.07
CA ASN A 362 -19.87 -9.23 -14.63
C ASN A 362 -18.48 -8.63 -14.38
N ILE A 363 -18.36 -7.81 -13.34
CA ILE A 363 -17.10 -7.17 -12.98
C ILE A 363 -16.16 -8.26 -12.44
N PRO A 364 -14.97 -8.44 -13.02
CA PRO A 364 -14.04 -9.45 -12.55
C PRO A 364 -13.34 -9.00 -11.25
N LYS A 365 -12.78 -9.95 -10.50
CA LYS A 365 -12.19 -9.66 -9.17
C LYS A 365 -11.05 -8.65 -9.27
N GLU A 366 -10.17 -8.78 -10.27
CA GLU A 366 -9.06 -7.86 -10.54
C GLU A 366 -9.49 -6.40 -10.73
N GLU A 367 -10.73 -6.15 -11.16
CA GLU A 367 -11.29 -4.81 -11.32
C GLU A 367 -12.06 -4.30 -10.08
N GLY A 368 -12.09 -5.10 -9.01
CA GLY A 368 -12.81 -4.80 -7.77
C GLY A 368 -14.23 -5.33 -7.70
N GLY A 369 -14.57 -6.30 -8.55
CA GLY A 369 -15.83 -7.02 -8.49
C GLY A 369 -15.87 -8.08 -7.37
N PRO A 370 -17.02 -8.72 -7.14
CA PRO A 370 -18.17 -8.76 -8.03
C PRO A 370 -19.21 -7.66 -7.77
N LEU A 371 -18.99 -6.83 -6.74
CA LEU A 371 -19.85 -5.69 -6.39
C LEU A 371 -18.98 -4.49 -5.98
N LYS A 372 -19.27 -3.31 -6.51
CA LYS A 372 -18.58 -2.05 -6.16
C LYS A 372 -19.51 -0.86 -6.36
N ILE A 373 -19.14 0.32 -5.86
CA ILE A 373 -19.89 1.53 -6.20
C ILE A 373 -19.40 2.12 -7.53
N ALA A 374 -20.33 2.60 -8.34
CA ALA A 374 -20.08 3.56 -9.41
C ALA A 374 -20.90 4.82 -9.11
N VAL A 375 -20.31 5.99 -9.28
CA VAL A 375 -20.87 7.27 -8.84
C VAL A 375 -20.92 8.24 -10.03
N ASP A 376 -21.85 9.19 -10.03
CA ASP A 376 -21.91 10.23 -11.06
C ASP A 376 -20.51 10.85 -11.32
N PRO A 377 -20.06 10.96 -12.59
CA PRO A 377 -18.73 11.48 -12.92
C PRO A 377 -18.45 12.91 -12.43
N ASN A 378 -19.49 13.70 -12.15
CA ASN A 378 -19.40 15.06 -11.63
C ASN A 378 -19.28 15.09 -10.09
N TYR A 379 -19.46 13.94 -9.42
CA TYR A 379 -19.38 13.82 -7.97
C TYR A 379 -18.15 13.01 -7.53
N GLY A 380 -17.18 13.69 -6.90
CA GLY A 380 -16.02 13.07 -6.28
C GLY A 380 -14.94 12.55 -7.26
N CYS A 381 -13.86 12.00 -6.72
CA CYS A 381 -12.81 11.33 -7.52
C CYS A 381 -13.24 9.91 -7.84
N ARG A 382 -13.12 9.50 -9.11
CA ARG A 382 -13.36 8.11 -9.55
C ARG A 382 -12.43 7.08 -8.89
N CYS A 383 -11.30 7.54 -8.37
CA CYS A 383 -10.39 6.74 -7.54
C CYS A 383 -11.04 6.26 -6.22
N ASN A 384 -12.13 6.89 -5.79
CA ASN A 384 -12.90 6.54 -4.59
C ASN A 384 -14.06 5.59 -4.89
N TRP A 385 -14.17 5.06 -6.12
CA TRP A 385 -15.15 4.03 -6.44
C TRP A 385 -14.78 2.73 -5.74
N LEU A 386 -15.25 2.63 -4.51
CA LEU A 386 -14.99 1.59 -3.53
C LEU A 386 -15.31 0.21 -4.11
N LYS A 387 -14.29 -0.65 -4.10
CA LYS A 387 -14.28 -2.01 -4.66
C LYS A 387 -14.68 -3.02 -3.60
N TYR A 388 -15.11 -4.21 -4.01
CA TYR A 388 -15.44 -5.32 -3.10
C TYR A 388 -16.44 -4.89 -2.00
N LEU A 389 -17.53 -4.24 -2.41
CA LEU A 389 -18.54 -3.69 -1.51
C LEU A 389 -19.19 -4.80 -0.66
N LYS A 390 -19.25 -4.57 0.66
CA LYS A 390 -19.84 -5.49 1.64
C LYS A 390 -20.97 -4.89 2.46
N ILE A 391 -20.96 -3.58 2.72
CA ILE A 391 -22.03 -2.94 3.48
C ILE A 391 -22.45 -1.65 2.80
N VAL A 392 -23.76 -1.44 2.74
CA VAL A 392 -24.40 -0.15 2.41
C VAL A 392 -25.26 0.24 3.61
N GLU A 393 -24.85 1.27 4.33
CA GLU A 393 -25.52 1.75 5.53
C GLU A 393 -26.16 3.10 5.28
N PHE A 394 -27.46 3.21 5.55
CA PHE A 394 -28.23 4.44 5.45
C PHE A 394 -28.22 5.16 6.79
N ILE A 395 -27.73 6.40 6.79
CA ILE A 395 -27.44 7.17 7.99
C ILE A 395 -28.34 8.40 8.06
N ASP A 396 -29.01 8.56 9.20
CA ASP A 396 -29.58 9.84 9.62
C ASP A 396 -28.47 10.75 10.12
N SER A 397 -28.27 11.87 9.43
CA SER A 397 -27.18 12.80 9.72
C SER A 397 -27.26 13.39 11.14
N LYS A 398 -28.46 13.48 11.73
CA LYS A 398 -28.67 14.02 13.09
C LYS A 398 -28.15 13.11 14.18
N ASN A 399 -28.12 11.81 13.93
CA ASN A 399 -27.71 10.78 14.89
C ASN A 399 -26.31 10.22 14.57
N SER A 400 -25.51 10.97 13.81
CA SER A 400 -24.20 10.57 13.34
C SER A 400 -23.12 11.56 13.77
N LEU A 401 -21.87 11.09 13.83
CA LEU A 401 -20.70 11.90 14.03
C LEU A 401 -20.05 12.22 12.68
N SER A 402 -20.05 13.49 12.29
CA SER A 402 -19.37 13.92 11.05
C SER A 402 -17.94 14.38 11.30
N ILE A 403 -17.03 14.11 10.36
CA ILE A 403 -15.63 14.54 10.43
C ILE A 403 -15.29 15.26 9.13
N TYR A 404 -14.87 16.51 9.25
CA TYR A 404 -14.68 17.39 8.09
C TYR A 404 -13.59 18.43 8.33
N GLY A 405 -13.31 19.25 7.30
CA GLY A 405 -12.28 20.30 7.34
C GLY A 405 -11.01 19.86 6.62
N GLU A 406 -9.84 19.97 7.27
CA GLU A 406 -8.55 19.59 6.71
C GLU A 406 -8.27 18.09 6.77
N VAL A 407 -9.21 17.33 6.22
CA VAL A 407 -9.18 15.87 6.02
C VAL A 407 -9.23 15.55 4.52
N THR A 408 -8.74 14.39 4.09
CA THR A 408 -8.88 13.98 2.69
C THR A 408 -10.24 13.34 2.41
N ASN A 409 -10.85 12.72 3.43
CA ASN A 409 -12.16 12.10 3.33
C ASN A 409 -13.09 12.71 4.39
N ILE A 410 -14.19 13.31 3.94
CA ILE A 410 -15.28 13.69 4.85
C ILE A 410 -16.05 12.41 5.17
N LEU A 411 -16.18 12.09 6.45
CA LEU A 411 -16.79 10.85 6.91
C LEU A 411 -17.93 11.14 7.87
N TYR A 412 -18.92 10.25 7.86
CA TYR A 412 -20.00 10.19 8.82
C TYR A 412 -19.93 8.83 9.49
N PHE A 413 -19.97 8.81 10.82
CA PHE A 413 -20.00 7.59 11.62
C PHE A 413 -21.35 7.49 12.31
N SER A 414 -22.11 6.44 12.03
CA SER A 414 -23.20 6.01 12.88
C SER A 414 -22.64 5.44 14.20
N PRO A 415 -23.47 5.20 15.22
CA PRO A 415 -23.04 4.48 16.42
C PRO A 415 -22.43 3.12 16.11
N ARG A 416 -22.99 2.45 15.08
CA ARG A 416 -22.56 1.13 14.63
C ARG A 416 -21.21 1.19 13.92
N ASP A 417 -20.92 2.28 13.21
CA ASP A 417 -19.63 2.49 12.55
C ASP A 417 -18.45 2.55 13.52
N LEU A 418 -18.64 2.61 14.85
CA LEU A 418 -17.55 2.41 15.81
C LEU A 418 -16.96 0.98 15.76
N ASN A 419 -17.65 0.04 15.12
CA ASN A 419 -17.24 -1.34 14.95
C ASN A 419 -16.36 -1.58 13.70
N ILE A 420 -16.24 -0.59 12.82
CA ILE A 420 -15.48 -0.71 11.55
C ILE A 420 -13.98 -0.96 11.73
N PHE A 421 -13.49 -0.84 12.96
CA PHE A 421 -12.07 -1.03 13.31
C PHE A 421 -11.76 -2.45 13.75
N TYR A 422 -12.74 -3.35 13.69
CA TYR A 422 -12.63 -4.75 14.12
C TYR A 422 -12.95 -5.69 12.96
N SER A 423 -14.23 -5.82 12.58
CA SER A 423 -14.63 -6.69 11.47
C SER A 423 -16.01 -6.33 10.89
N ILE A 424 -16.36 -6.94 9.76
CA ILE A 424 -17.72 -6.88 9.18
C ILE A 424 -18.75 -7.46 10.17
N GLU A 425 -18.42 -8.56 10.84
CA GLU A 425 -19.30 -9.19 11.83
C GLU A 425 -19.56 -8.26 13.02
N ASP A 426 -18.54 -7.54 13.49
CA ASP A 426 -18.70 -6.60 14.60
C ASP A 426 -19.60 -5.42 14.23
N ILE A 427 -19.57 -4.98 12.96
CA ILE A 427 -20.51 -3.98 12.44
C ILE A 427 -21.94 -4.56 12.45
N ILE A 428 -22.14 -5.77 11.94
CA ILE A 428 -23.45 -6.43 11.88
C ILE A 428 -24.04 -6.65 13.27
N GLU A 429 -23.23 -7.13 14.20
CA GLU A 429 -23.65 -7.42 15.57
C GLU A 429 -23.64 -6.18 16.49
N ASN A 430 -23.06 -5.06 16.05
CA ASN A 430 -22.91 -3.81 16.82
C ASN A 430 -22.28 -4.05 18.21
N ARG A 431 -21.14 -4.76 18.25
CA ARG A 431 -20.56 -5.27 19.51
C ARG A 431 -19.95 -4.20 20.41
N TYR A 432 -19.38 -3.17 19.80
CA TYR A 432 -18.60 -2.13 20.46
C TYR A 432 -19.30 -0.79 20.32
N ASN A 433 -19.29 -0.01 21.40
CA ASN A 433 -19.81 1.34 21.43
C ASN A 433 -18.72 2.38 21.75
N ARG A 434 -17.44 2.00 21.66
CA ARG A 434 -16.31 2.85 22.02
C ARG A 434 -15.07 2.55 21.21
N ILE A 435 -14.25 3.57 20.96
CA ILE A 435 -12.99 3.45 20.24
C ILE A 435 -12.03 4.59 20.60
N GLY A 436 -10.72 4.38 20.44
CA GLY A 436 -9.75 5.48 20.49
C GLY A 436 -9.97 6.46 19.33
N LEU A 437 -9.96 7.76 19.62
CA LEU A 437 -10.20 8.80 18.62
C LEU A 437 -9.21 8.75 17.45
N ASN A 438 -7.96 8.34 17.68
CA ASN A 438 -6.95 8.24 16.61
C ASN A 438 -7.40 7.32 15.48
N LYS A 439 -8.03 6.18 15.79
CA LYS A 439 -8.55 5.26 14.77
C LYS A 439 -9.56 5.95 13.85
N ILE A 440 -10.46 6.75 14.43
CA ILE A 440 -11.43 7.56 13.70
C ILE A 440 -10.72 8.61 12.82
N LEU A 441 -9.74 9.33 13.37
CA LEU A 441 -8.98 10.37 12.66
C LEU A 441 -8.14 9.80 11.51
N ASP A 442 -7.63 8.57 11.66
CA ASP A 442 -6.84 7.88 10.64
C ASP A 442 -7.69 7.48 9.44
N LYS A 443 -8.97 7.09 9.64
CA LYS A 443 -9.91 6.87 8.54
C LYS A 443 -10.27 8.16 7.80
N ALA A 444 -10.39 9.29 8.51
CA ALA A 444 -10.62 10.59 7.87
C ALA A 444 -9.39 11.11 7.10
N ILE A 445 -8.19 10.61 7.44
CA ILE A 445 -6.89 10.98 6.86
C ILE A 445 -6.67 12.50 6.99
N CYS A 446 -6.30 12.92 8.19
CA CYS A 446 -5.96 14.32 8.46
C CYS A 446 -4.80 14.78 7.56
N LYS A 447 -4.92 15.95 6.94
CA LYS A 447 -3.85 16.52 6.10
C LYS A 447 -2.67 16.95 6.99
N SER A 448 -1.46 16.90 6.43
CA SER A 448 -0.23 17.22 7.16
C SER A 448 -0.12 18.65 7.69
N LYS A 449 -0.97 19.56 7.22
CA LYS A 449 -1.03 20.96 7.66
C LYS A 449 -2.06 21.22 8.77
N ALA A 450 -2.83 20.22 9.16
CA ALA A 450 -3.82 20.36 10.21
C ALA A 450 -3.13 20.49 11.57
N GLU A 451 -3.51 21.50 12.33
CA GLU A 451 -2.91 21.82 13.64
C GLU A 451 -3.95 21.79 14.76
N LYS A 452 -5.24 21.92 14.44
CA LYS A 452 -6.31 22.02 15.44
C LYS A 452 -7.42 21.01 15.21
N ILE A 453 -8.08 20.66 16.30
CA ILE A 453 -9.29 19.84 16.31
C ILE A 453 -10.38 20.54 17.10
N THR A 454 -11.54 20.75 16.46
CA THR A 454 -12.70 21.38 17.04
C THR A 454 -13.83 20.39 17.15
N PHE A 455 -14.25 20.07 18.37
CA PHE A 455 -15.44 19.27 18.65
C PHE A 455 -16.66 20.17 18.70
N VAL A 456 -17.71 19.79 17.97
CA VAL A 456 -18.96 20.54 17.81
C VAL A 456 -20.09 19.74 18.46
N THR A 457 -20.82 20.39 19.35
CA THR A 457 -22.10 19.91 19.90
C THR A 457 -23.22 20.82 19.36
N GLU A 458 -24.48 20.53 19.70
CA GLU A 458 -25.60 21.40 19.31
C GLU A 458 -25.46 22.84 19.84
N ASN A 459 -24.85 23.00 21.01
CA ASN A 459 -24.84 24.26 21.76
C ASN A 459 -23.46 24.89 21.94
N ASP A 460 -22.38 24.17 21.63
CA ASP A 460 -21.02 24.61 21.91
C ASP A 460 -20.00 24.11 20.87
N ARG A 461 -18.83 24.76 20.83
CA ARG A 461 -17.67 24.33 20.05
C ARG A 461 -16.42 24.50 20.88
N LYS A 462 -15.67 23.41 21.07
CA LYS A 462 -14.40 23.43 21.81
C LYS A 462 -13.25 23.03 20.91
N THR A 463 -12.23 23.89 20.83
CA THR A 463 -11.04 23.70 20.00
C THR A 463 -9.84 23.33 20.87
N PHE A 464 -9.08 22.35 20.41
CA PHE A 464 -7.86 21.85 21.03
C PHE A 464 -6.73 21.81 20.01
N ASP A 465 -5.50 21.66 20.50
CA ASP A 465 -4.36 21.30 19.67
C ASP A 465 -4.50 19.85 19.18
N LEU A 466 -4.35 19.63 17.87
CA LEU A 466 -4.54 18.31 17.27
C LEU A 466 -3.47 17.32 17.74
N HIS A 467 -2.22 17.76 17.91
CA HIS A 467 -1.14 16.87 18.34
C HIS A 467 -1.33 16.44 19.79
N GLU A 468 -1.75 17.34 20.69
CA GLU A 468 -2.05 17.00 22.08
C GLU A 468 -3.21 16.00 22.19
N VAL A 469 -4.27 16.19 21.40
CA VAL A 469 -5.40 15.24 21.37
C VAL A 469 -4.95 13.88 20.81
N LYS A 470 -4.18 13.87 19.71
CA LYS A 470 -3.65 12.62 19.16
C LYS A 470 -2.72 11.87 20.12
N ASN A 471 -1.91 12.60 20.88
CA ASN A 471 -0.99 12.01 21.86
C ASN A 471 -1.73 11.40 23.06
N THR A 472 -2.88 11.94 23.43
CA THR A 472 -3.68 11.43 24.55
C THR A 472 -4.67 10.35 24.13
N ASP A 473 -4.97 10.25 22.83
CA ASP A 473 -5.90 9.30 22.20
C ASP A 473 -7.18 9.08 23.02
N PRO A 474 -7.96 10.15 23.27
CA PRO A 474 -9.12 10.04 24.13
C PRO A 474 -10.15 9.08 23.52
N GLU A 475 -10.78 8.28 24.36
CA GLU A 475 -11.81 7.36 23.91
C GLU A 475 -13.10 8.12 23.59
N ILE A 476 -13.66 7.88 22.41
CA ILE A 476 -15.00 8.30 22.05
C ILE A 476 -15.96 7.14 22.29
N ILE A 477 -17.08 7.43 22.94
CA ILE A 477 -18.07 6.45 23.40
C ILE A 477 -19.45 6.89 22.92
N TYR A 478 -20.24 5.95 22.40
CA TYR A 478 -21.65 6.17 22.13
C TYR A 478 -22.52 5.66 23.29
N GLU A 479 -23.09 6.60 24.03
CA GLU A 479 -24.06 6.40 25.13
C GLU A 479 -25.10 7.53 25.04
N ASP A 480 -26.23 7.27 24.38
CA ASP A 480 -27.27 8.28 24.05
C ASP A 480 -26.73 9.52 23.29
N GLY A 481 -25.60 9.35 22.59
CA GLY A 481 -24.84 10.41 21.92
C GLY A 481 -23.34 10.07 21.90
N PHE A 482 -22.56 10.73 21.04
CA PHE A 482 -21.10 10.58 21.03
C PHE A 482 -20.47 11.46 22.10
N ASN A 483 -19.72 10.85 23.01
CA ASN A 483 -19.14 11.49 24.18
C ASN A 483 -17.63 11.24 24.23
N ILE A 484 -16.87 12.20 24.75
CA ILE A 484 -15.45 12.04 25.08
C ILE A 484 -15.27 12.48 26.55
N PRO A 485 -15.43 11.54 27.52
CA PRO A 485 -15.45 11.89 28.94
C PRO A 485 -14.15 12.55 29.43
N SER A 486 -13.00 12.11 28.93
CA SER A 486 -11.68 12.66 29.31
C SER A 486 -11.50 14.14 28.94
N LEU A 487 -12.28 14.63 27.96
CA LEU A 487 -12.29 16.03 27.55
C LEU A 487 -13.53 16.80 28.05
N ASN A 488 -14.38 16.16 28.86
CA ASN A 488 -15.67 16.72 29.31
C ASN A 488 -16.51 17.25 28.12
N LEU A 489 -16.66 16.38 27.12
CA LEU A 489 -17.45 16.61 25.90
C LEU A 489 -18.59 15.58 25.85
N GLU A 490 -19.80 16.08 25.71
CA GLU A 490 -21.02 15.28 25.61
C GLU A 490 -21.78 15.66 24.33
N ASN A 491 -22.48 14.70 23.72
CA ASN A 491 -23.34 14.90 22.55
C ASN A 491 -22.64 15.62 21.38
N ILE A 492 -21.46 15.13 21.02
CA ILE A 492 -20.68 15.61 19.88
C ILE A 492 -21.40 15.16 18.60
N ILE A 493 -21.67 16.11 17.71
CA ILE A 493 -22.29 15.87 16.40
C ILE A 493 -21.28 16.01 15.27
N ALA A 494 -20.15 16.69 15.52
CA ALA A 494 -19.10 16.79 14.52
C ALA A 494 -17.71 17.05 15.10
N ILE A 495 -16.70 16.65 14.32
CA ILE A 495 -15.29 16.95 14.54
C ILE A 495 -14.79 17.70 13.31
N LYS A 496 -14.33 18.94 13.51
CA LYS A 496 -13.69 19.75 12.48
C LYS A 496 -12.19 19.74 12.67
N ILE A 497 -11.46 19.27 11.67
CA ILE A 497 -10.00 19.34 11.59
C ILE A 497 -9.62 20.64 10.87
N GLU A 498 -8.66 21.40 11.42
CA GLU A 498 -8.33 22.76 10.95
C GLU A 498 -6.83 22.96 10.72
#